data_AF-A0A0R1NKE0-F1
#
_entry.id   AF-A0A0R1NKE0-F1
#
_cell.length_a   1.000
_cell.length_b   1.000
_cell.length_c   1.000
_cell.angle_alpha   90.00
_cell.angle_beta   90.00
_cell.angle_gamma   90.00
#
_symmetry.space_group_name_H-M   'P 1'
#
loop_
_entity.id
_entity.type
_entity.pdbx_description
1 polymer ?
#
loop_
_entity_poly.entity_id
_entity_poly.type
_entity_poly.pdbx_seq_one_letter_code
_entity_poly.pdbx_strand_id
1 'polypeptide(L)'
;MTKIHDEQLNTVSQAAAKTLKTFRFMDIPNFIPISDKLILKMRRQFQAGEDKVEMGIITNHHLKIQDVKFNGVSGKLVSSPTTDFTKGVIFNVHGGGFVMGTARERNVLLAAAETSLPVYSVAYTLAPEAGSKVALDEVSRFYQGLLEEIGQRKLFGMGSSAGASIITAVIFRAHQQRLRLPDGMLLFAPALDISGNGDSAVFNNRRDVMSAHLALRMAQKYIQDTDPKSPMISPIYGAIGSWFPPTFMSSGTRDIMLSNVLRFAEKLGVAGVPYQYVIKEGMWHGFHWEENLPEAISSRKQAWQFLNQLNE
;
A
#
# COMPACT_ATOMS: atom_id res chain seq x y z
N MET A 1 -7.77 -9.06 -22.41
CA MET A 1 -6.88 -7.93 -22.09
C MET A 1 -6.97 -6.96 -23.24
N THR A 2 -7.21 -5.69 -22.99
CA THR A 2 -7.12 -4.69 -24.06
C THR A 2 -5.64 -4.53 -24.40
N LYS A 3 -5.24 -4.91 -25.62
CA LYS A 3 -3.85 -4.81 -26.06
C LYS A 3 -3.42 -3.34 -25.99
N ILE A 4 -2.23 -3.11 -25.43
CA ILE A 4 -1.55 -1.82 -25.53
C ILE A 4 -1.06 -1.65 -26.97
N HIS A 5 -1.26 -0.47 -27.55
CA HIS A 5 -0.78 -0.16 -28.89
C HIS A 5 0.74 0.05 -28.88
N ASP A 6 1.42 -0.28 -29.98
CA ASP A 6 2.88 -0.12 -30.06
C ASP A 6 3.29 1.36 -29.93
N GLU A 7 2.47 2.29 -30.41
CA GLU A 7 2.69 3.73 -30.25
C GLU A 7 2.62 4.16 -28.78
N GLN A 8 1.75 3.55 -27.98
CA GLN A 8 1.69 3.79 -26.53
C GLN A 8 2.88 3.18 -25.79
N LEU A 9 3.43 2.07 -26.30
CA LEU A 9 4.63 1.46 -25.73
C LEU A 9 5.87 2.34 -25.93
N ASN A 10 5.87 3.22 -26.92
CA ASN A 10 6.96 4.16 -27.16
C ASN A 10 7.00 5.33 -26.16
N THR A 11 5.97 5.51 -25.34
CA THR A 11 5.90 6.59 -24.34
C THR A 11 6.27 6.14 -22.93
N VAL A 12 6.64 4.87 -22.75
CA VAL A 12 7.12 4.30 -21.49
C VAL A 12 8.53 3.74 -21.67
N SER A 13 9.22 3.44 -20.57
CA SER A 13 10.54 2.84 -20.59
C SER A 13 10.52 1.48 -21.31
N GLN A 14 11.66 1.09 -21.88
CA GLN A 14 11.78 -0.24 -22.52
C GLN A 14 11.45 -1.38 -21.55
N ALA A 15 11.80 -1.22 -20.27
CA ALA A 15 11.47 -2.17 -19.21
C ALA A 15 9.95 -2.25 -18.99
N ALA A 16 9.27 -1.11 -18.85
CA ALA A 16 7.82 -1.05 -18.76
C ALA A 16 7.15 -1.67 -19.99
N ALA A 17 7.60 -1.29 -21.18
CA ALA A 17 7.06 -1.79 -22.44
C ALA A 17 7.18 -3.32 -22.54
N LYS A 18 8.32 -3.89 -22.15
CA LYS A 18 8.54 -5.34 -22.12
C LYS A 18 7.55 -6.02 -21.18
N THR A 19 7.40 -5.50 -19.95
CA THR A 19 6.44 -6.05 -18.98
C THR A 19 5.01 -5.97 -19.51
N LEU A 20 4.59 -4.82 -20.06
CA LEU A 20 3.27 -4.58 -20.66
C LEU A 20 2.97 -5.52 -21.84
N LYS A 21 3.96 -5.89 -22.64
CA LYS A 21 3.79 -6.89 -23.71
C LYS A 21 3.57 -8.30 -23.18
N THR A 22 4.20 -8.63 -22.05
CA THR A 22 4.12 -9.97 -21.44
C THR A 22 3.06 -10.08 -20.35
N PHE A 23 2.34 -8.98 -20.08
CA PHE A 23 1.39 -8.90 -18.98
C PHE A 23 0.37 -10.03 -19.08
N ARG A 24 0.05 -10.64 -17.94
CA ARG A 24 -1.02 -11.64 -17.83
C ARG A 24 -2.10 -11.08 -16.92
N PHE A 25 -3.31 -11.03 -17.45
CA PHE A 25 -4.48 -10.61 -16.70
C PHE A 25 -4.94 -11.78 -15.83
N MET A 26 -5.03 -11.55 -14.53
CA MET A 26 -5.50 -12.53 -13.57
C MET A 26 -6.97 -12.30 -13.22
N ASP A 27 -7.80 -13.32 -13.41
CA ASP A 27 -9.20 -13.35 -12.98
C ASP A 27 -9.61 -14.78 -12.65
N ILE A 28 -10.66 -14.93 -11.82
CA ILE A 28 -11.22 -16.22 -11.44
C ILE A 28 -12.73 -16.20 -11.73
N PRO A 29 -13.25 -17.11 -12.59
CA PRO A 29 -14.68 -17.15 -12.91
C PRO A 29 -15.60 -17.23 -11.69
N ASN A 30 -16.81 -16.65 -11.80
CA ASN A 30 -17.78 -16.57 -10.70
C ASN A 30 -18.14 -17.94 -10.11
N PHE A 31 -18.22 -18.97 -10.95
CA PHE A 31 -18.57 -20.34 -10.54
C PHE A 31 -17.48 -21.03 -9.71
N ILE A 32 -16.24 -20.50 -9.69
CA ILE A 32 -15.17 -21.00 -8.83
C ILE A 32 -15.25 -20.23 -7.51
N PRO A 33 -15.58 -20.88 -6.37
CA PRO A 33 -15.62 -20.20 -5.08
C PRO A 33 -14.21 -19.85 -4.59
N ILE A 34 -14.04 -18.64 -4.05
CA ILE A 34 -12.82 -18.26 -3.32
C ILE A 34 -12.88 -18.89 -1.93
N SER A 35 -12.51 -20.17 -1.87
CA SER A 35 -12.42 -20.91 -0.61
C SER A 35 -11.18 -20.51 0.19
N ASP A 36 -11.22 -20.75 1.51
CA ASP A 36 -10.09 -20.48 2.40
C ASP A 36 -8.84 -21.28 1.97
N LYS A 37 -9.03 -22.54 1.57
CA LYS A 37 -7.96 -23.39 1.03
C LYS A 37 -7.33 -22.79 -0.24
N LEU A 38 -8.13 -22.19 -1.13
CA LEU A 38 -7.62 -21.54 -2.33
C LEU A 38 -6.79 -20.30 -1.96
N ILE A 39 -7.27 -19.46 -1.05
CA ILE A 39 -6.52 -18.30 -0.56
C ILE A 39 -5.20 -18.72 0.06
N LEU A 40 -5.20 -19.70 0.97
CA LEU A 40 -3.98 -20.16 1.61
C LEU A 40 -2.98 -20.73 0.60
N LYS A 41 -3.46 -21.38 -0.48
CA LYS A 41 -2.61 -21.82 -1.58
C LYS A 41 -2.03 -20.63 -2.36
N MET A 42 -2.87 -19.67 -2.74
CA MET A 42 -2.44 -18.45 -3.46
C MET A 42 -1.42 -17.67 -2.64
N ARG A 43 -1.66 -17.46 -1.33
CA ARG A 43 -0.75 -16.79 -0.42
C ARG A 43 0.63 -17.43 -0.38
N ARG A 44 0.70 -18.77 -0.25
CA ARG A 44 1.98 -19.48 -0.26
C ARG A 44 2.71 -19.35 -1.60
N GLN A 45 1.99 -19.47 -2.72
CA GLN A 45 2.57 -19.34 -4.05
C GLN A 45 3.07 -17.92 -4.32
N PHE A 46 2.29 -16.91 -3.90
CA PHE A 46 2.66 -15.51 -3.99
C PHE A 46 3.94 -15.24 -3.19
N GLN A 47 3.98 -15.62 -1.90
CA GLN A 47 5.15 -15.37 -1.07
C GLN A 47 6.41 -16.11 -1.58
N ALA A 48 6.27 -17.34 -2.06
CA ALA A 48 7.41 -18.06 -2.65
C ALA A 48 7.97 -17.36 -3.91
N GLY A 49 7.13 -16.65 -4.66
CA GLY A 49 7.57 -15.81 -5.78
C GLY A 49 8.29 -14.54 -5.32
N GLU A 50 7.76 -13.88 -4.29
CA GLU A 50 8.32 -12.63 -3.76
C GLU A 50 9.62 -12.85 -2.97
N ASP A 51 9.76 -13.94 -2.22
CA ASP A 51 10.91 -14.20 -1.32
C ASP A 51 12.25 -14.08 -2.06
N LYS A 52 12.33 -14.56 -3.31
CA LYS A 52 13.57 -14.45 -4.11
C LYS A 52 13.92 -12.99 -4.42
N VAL A 53 12.92 -12.17 -4.74
CA VAL A 53 13.11 -10.76 -5.07
C VAL A 53 13.42 -9.96 -3.81
N GLU A 54 12.66 -10.18 -2.74
CA GLU A 54 12.88 -9.56 -1.42
C GLU A 54 14.29 -9.84 -0.91
N MET A 55 14.75 -11.09 -0.96
CA MET A 55 16.12 -11.45 -0.55
C MET A 55 17.20 -10.80 -1.42
N GLY A 56 16.92 -10.61 -2.72
CA GLY A 56 17.78 -9.85 -3.62
C GLY A 56 17.93 -8.40 -3.15
N ILE A 57 16.82 -7.70 -2.89
CA ILE A 57 16.82 -6.31 -2.40
C ILE A 57 17.54 -6.21 -1.04
N ILE A 58 17.24 -7.13 -0.12
CA ILE A 58 17.90 -7.20 1.21
C ILE A 58 19.42 -7.30 1.06
N THR A 59 19.88 -8.19 0.19
CA THR A 59 21.32 -8.42 -0.02
C THR A 59 21.98 -7.24 -0.72
N ASN A 60 21.37 -6.73 -1.80
CA ASN A 60 21.93 -5.65 -2.63
C ASN A 60 22.06 -4.33 -1.87
N HIS A 61 21.14 -4.05 -0.95
CA HIS A 61 21.13 -2.82 -0.15
C HIS A 61 21.63 -3.02 1.28
N HIS A 62 22.16 -4.21 1.59
CA HIS A 62 22.65 -4.57 2.92
C HIS A 62 21.64 -4.28 4.05
N LEU A 63 20.36 -4.58 3.80
CA LEU A 63 19.29 -4.29 4.75
C LEU A 63 19.35 -5.26 5.93
N LYS A 64 19.20 -4.72 7.14
CA LYS A 64 18.98 -5.48 8.36
C LYS A 64 17.49 -5.55 8.65
N ILE A 65 16.99 -6.75 8.94
CA ILE A 65 15.61 -7.00 9.35
C ILE A 65 15.62 -7.54 10.77
N GLN A 66 14.87 -6.89 11.66
CA GLN A 66 14.71 -7.30 13.05
C GLN A 66 13.23 -7.54 13.36
N ASP A 67 12.95 -8.57 14.15
CA ASP A 67 11.63 -8.78 14.73
C ASP A 67 11.37 -7.75 15.82
N VAL A 68 10.18 -7.13 15.78
CA VAL A 68 9.70 -6.21 16.82
C VAL A 68 8.29 -6.62 17.24
N LYS A 69 7.91 -6.22 18.45
CA LYS A 69 6.57 -6.50 18.98
C LYS A 69 6.09 -5.32 19.81
N PHE A 70 4.98 -4.73 19.40
CA PHE A 70 4.35 -3.58 20.07
C PHE A 70 2.92 -3.94 20.46
N ASN A 71 2.58 -3.76 21.74
CA ASN A 71 1.25 -4.05 22.29
C ASN A 71 0.68 -5.43 21.88
N GLY A 72 1.56 -6.44 21.90
CA GLY A 72 1.22 -7.82 21.57
C GLY A 72 1.25 -8.17 20.08
N VAL A 73 1.47 -7.20 19.19
CA VAL A 73 1.41 -7.38 17.72
C VAL A 73 2.82 -7.41 17.15
N SER A 74 3.09 -8.44 16.34
CA SER A 74 4.40 -8.62 15.70
C SER A 74 4.57 -7.69 14.50
N GLY A 75 5.82 -7.36 14.21
CA GLY A 75 6.21 -6.61 13.02
C GLY A 75 7.69 -6.77 12.73
N LYS A 76 8.18 -6.00 11.76
CA LYS A 76 9.57 -5.95 11.35
C LYS A 76 10.08 -4.53 11.43
N LEU A 77 11.28 -4.35 11.97
CA LEU A 77 12.09 -3.15 11.77
C LEU A 77 13.09 -3.43 10.65
N VAL A 78 12.99 -2.66 9.56
CA VAL A 78 13.91 -2.71 8.42
C VAL A 78 14.77 -1.45 8.41
N SER A 79 16.08 -1.63 8.31
CA SER A 79 17.07 -0.54 8.28
C SER A 79 18.19 -0.84 7.30
N SER A 80 18.68 0.18 6.60
CA SER A 80 19.89 0.16 5.78
C SER A 80 21.13 0.63 6.57
N PRO A 81 22.36 0.47 6.05
CA PRO A 81 23.58 0.98 6.70
C PRO A 81 23.60 2.50 6.91
N THR A 82 22.83 3.25 6.10
CA THR A 82 22.73 4.71 6.18
C THR A 82 21.56 5.18 7.07
N THR A 83 20.88 4.26 7.74
CA THR A 83 19.70 4.58 8.55
C THR A 83 20.02 5.55 9.67
N ASP A 84 19.21 6.60 9.77
CA ASP A 84 19.30 7.63 10.80
C ASP A 84 17.96 7.78 11.53
N PHE A 85 17.90 7.23 12.75
CA PHE A 85 16.71 7.29 13.61
C PHE A 85 16.35 8.71 14.08
N THR A 86 17.27 9.68 13.94
CA THR A 86 17.02 11.07 14.36
C THR A 86 16.18 11.83 13.35
N LYS A 87 16.15 11.40 12.09
CA LYS A 87 15.37 12.01 11.00
C LYS A 87 13.91 11.57 10.93
N GLY A 88 13.50 10.66 11.81
CA GLY A 88 12.16 10.10 11.88
C GLY A 88 12.11 8.62 11.55
N VAL A 89 10.89 8.09 11.43
CA VAL A 89 10.62 6.69 11.10
C VAL A 89 9.45 6.58 10.14
N ILE A 90 9.36 5.46 9.43
CA ILE A 90 8.19 5.11 8.61
C ILE A 90 7.42 3.97 9.30
N PHE A 91 6.14 4.16 9.58
CA PHE A 91 5.19 3.12 9.95
C PHE A 91 4.51 2.57 8.69
N ASN A 92 4.73 1.30 8.37
CA ASN A 92 4.16 0.67 7.19
C ASN A 92 3.07 -0.35 7.51
N VAL A 93 2.02 -0.35 6.68
CA VAL A 93 1.04 -1.45 6.61
C VAL A 93 1.07 -2.03 5.20
N HIS A 94 1.43 -3.31 5.08
CA HIS A 94 1.67 -3.93 3.78
C HIS A 94 0.39 -4.21 2.99
N GLY A 95 0.54 -4.23 1.66
CA GLY A 95 -0.51 -4.60 0.71
C GLY A 95 -0.76 -6.11 0.61
N GLY A 96 -1.34 -6.56 -0.50
CA GLY A 96 -1.62 -7.99 -0.76
C GLY A 96 -3.09 -8.38 -0.71
N GLY A 97 -4.01 -7.43 -0.98
CA GLY A 97 -5.43 -7.71 -1.08
C GLY A 97 -6.06 -8.26 0.21
N PHE A 98 -5.50 -7.89 1.37
CA PHE A 98 -5.90 -8.32 2.72
C PHE A 98 -5.69 -9.82 3.03
N VAL A 99 -5.25 -10.60 2.05
CA VAL A 99 -5.15 -12.07 2.12
C VAL A 99 -3.75 -12.58 1.82
N MET A 100 -2.82 -11.70 1.44
CA MET A 100 -1.43 -12.01 1.10
C MET A 100 -0.49 -10.88 1.55
N GLY A 101 0.81 -11.03 1.28
CA GLY A 101 1.84 -10.08 1.64
C GLY A 101 2.43 -10.33 3.02
N THR A 102 3.53 -9.65 3.32
CA THR A 102 4.19 -9.71 4.62
C THR A 102 4.73 -8.34 5.02
N ALA A 103 5.12 -8.20 6.29
CA ALA A 103 5.81 -7.02 6.80
C ALA A 103 7.16 -6.71 6.09
N ARG A 104 7.66 -7.60 5.20
CA ARG A 104 8.87 -7.40 4.40
C ARG A 104 8.58 -7.06 2.93
N GLU A 105 7.36 -6.68 2.60
CA GLU A 105 6.95 -6.27 1.25
C GLU A 105 7.97 -5.33 0.59
N ARG A 106 8.18 -5.47 -0.72
CA ARG A 106 9.21 -4.74 -1.49
C ARG A 106 9.22 -3.22 -1.26
N ASN A 107 8.07 -2.56 -1.09
CA ASN A 107 8.02 -1.13 -0.77
C ASN A 107 8.69 -0.80 0.58
N VAL A 108 8.61 -1.67 1.59
CA VAL A 108 9.30 -1.53 2.89
C VAL A 108 10.81 -1.54 2.69
N LEU A 109 11.29 -2.52 1.92
CA LEU A 109 12.71 -2.71 1.66
C LEU A 109 13.29 -1.53 0.88
N LEU A 110 12.59 -1.11 -0.18
CA LEU A 110 12.99 0.02 -1.01
C LEU A 110 12.91 1.35 -0.23
N ALA A 111 11.91 1.55 0.62
CA ALA A 111 11.84 2.73 1.48
C ALA A 111 13.05 2.82 2.42
N ALA A 112 13.41 1.72 3.09
CA ALA A 112 14.58 1.68 3.98
C ALA A 112 15.90 1.91 3.21
N ALA A 113 16.00 1.39 1.99
CA ALA A 113 17.17 1.58 1.12
C ALA A 113 17.29 3.02 0.59
N GLU A 114 16.18 3.66 0.22
CA GLU A 114 16.18 4.90 -0.56
C GLU A 114 16.02 6.18 0.31
N THR A 115 15.54 6.08 1.55
CA THR A 115 15.22 7.25 2.40
C THR A 115 16.17 7.49 3.58
N SER A 116 17.03 6.51 3.91
CA SER A 116 17.78 6.48 5.17
C SER A 116 16.90 6.54 6.44
N LEU A 117 15.59 6.30 6.34
CA LEU A 117 14.70 6.17 7.47
C LEU A 117 14.50 4.69 7.84
N PRO A 118 14.42 4.34 9.13
CA PRO A 118 13.99 3.02 9.55
C PRO A 118 12.50 2.82 9.23
N VAL A 119 12.13 1.61 8.82
CA VAL A 119 10.73 1.25 8.52
C VAL A 119 10.24 0.20 9.50
N TYR A 120 9.24 0.56 10.31
CA TYR A 120 8.50 -0.33 11.18
C TYR A 120 7.24 -0.82 10.44
N SER A 121 7.26 -2.07 10.01
CA SER A 121 6.19 -2.67 9.22
C SER A 121 5.44 -3.72 10.04
N VAL A 122 4.13 -3.54 10.21
CA VAL A 122 3.30 -4.45 11.03
C VAL A 122 3.00 -5.76 10.29
N ALA A 123 3.05 -6.88 11.00
CA ALA A 123 2.66 -8.20 10.50
C ALA A 123 1.24 -8.54 11.01
N TYR A 124 0.24 -7.85 10.47
CA TYR A 124 -1.16 -8.05 10.85
C TYR A 124 -1.71 -9.38 10.34
N THR A 125 -2.68 -9.94 11.06
CA THR A 125 -3.32 -11.20 10.70
C THR A 125 -4.18 -11.00 9.45
N LEU A 126 -3.97 -11.87 8.47
CA LEU A 126 -4.62 -11.81 7.17
C LEU A 126 -5.93 -12.60 7.15
N ALA A 127 -6.81 -12.26 6.21
CA ALA A 127 -7.97 -13.08 5.92
C ALA A 127 -7.56 -14.34 5.12
N PRO A 128 -8.19 -15.50 5.35
CA PRO A 128 -9.43 -15.71 6.11
C PRO A 128 -9.26 -15.91 7.62
N GLU A 129 -8.04 -16.06 8.14
CA GLU A 129 -7.80 -16.32 9.56
C GLU A 129 -8.35 -15.20 10.46
N ALA A 130 -8.26 -13.96 9.99
CA ALA A 130 -8.85 -12.80 10.66
C ALA A 130 -9.56 -11.87 9.66
N GLY A 131 -10.68 -11.31 10.09
CA GLY A 131 -11.38 -10.26 9.36
C GLY A 131 -10.88 -8.85 9.70
N SER A 132 -11.56 -7.89 9.11
CA SER A 132 -11.26 -6.46 9.20
C SER A 132 -11.19 -5.92 10.63
N LYS A 133 -12.10 -6.33 11.51
CA LYS A 133 -12.12 -5.86 12.92
C LYS A 133 -10.83 -6.22 13.65
N VAL A 134 -10.36 -7.46 13.50
CA VAL A 134 -9.15 -7.97 14.15
C VAL A 134 -7.90 -7.34 13.55
N ALA A 135 -7.78 -7.33 12.22
CA ALA A 135 -6.64 -6.72 11.54
C ALA A 135 -6.52 -5.22 11.89
N LEU A 136 -7.64 -4.48 11.87
CA LEU A 136 -7.63 -3.05 12.21
C LEU A 136 -7.28 -2.81 13.68
N ASP A 137 -7.75 -3.66 14.60
CA ASP A 137 -7.33 -3.62 16.01
C ASP A 137 -5.83 -3.88 16.18
N GLU A 138 -5.29 -4.91 15.56
CA GLU A 138 -3.86 -5.24 15.61
C GLU A 138 -3.01 -4.09 15.08
N VAL A 139 -3.34 -3.54 13.93
CA VAL A 139 -2.59 -2.41 13.36
C VAL A 139 -2.71 -1.16 14.25
N SER A 140 -3.87 -0.92 14.86
CA SER A 140 -4.04 0.19 15.83
C SER A 140 -3.19 0.01 17.08
N ARG A 141 -3.12 -1.21 17.63
CA ARG A 141 -2.27 -1.53 18.78
C ARG A 141 -0.79 -1.40 18.46
N PHE A 142 -0.37 -1.90 17.30
CA PHE A 142 1.00 -1.74 16.83
C PHE A 142 1.36 -0.26 16.66
N TYR A 143 0.47 0.54 16.08
CA TYR A 143 0.64 1.98 15.93
C TYR A 143 0.82 2.69 17.29
N GLN A 144 -0.03 2.37 18.27
CA GLN A 144 0.07 2.94 19.62
C GLN A 144 1.40 2.60 20.30
N GLY A 145 1.81 1.32 20.28
CA GLY A 145 3.10 0.95 20.89
C GLY A 145 4.30 1.51 20.11
N LEU A 146 4.17 1.72 18.80
CA LEU A 146 5.19 2.43 18.02
C LEU A 146 5.28 3.91 18.43
N LEU A 147 4.16 4.59 18.69
CA LEU A 147 4.17 5.97 19.19
C LEU A 147 4.94 6.08 20.52
N GLU A 148 4.77 5.10 21.42
CA GLU A 148 5.51 5.02 22.67
C GLU A 148 7.02 4.81 22.43
N GLU A 149 7.39 3.88 21.54
CA GLU A 149 8.78 3.58 21.18
C GLU A 149 9.49 4.79 20.56
N ILE A 150 8.83 5.52 19.66
CA ILE A 150 9.48 6.62 18.94
C ILE A 150 9.47 7.95 19.70
N GLY A 151 8.59 8.10 20.69
CA GLY A 151 8.39 9.34 21.42
C GLY A 151 8.02 10.49 20.49
N GLN A 152 8.83 11.55 20.49
CA GLN A 152 8.59 12.77 19.70
C GLN A 152 9.26 12.78 18.32
N ARG A 153 9.95 11.70 17.93
CA ARG A 153 10.55 11.60 16.58
C ARG A 153 9.49 11.75 15.50
N LYS A 154 9.88 12.28 14.33
CA LYS A 154 9.02 12.39 13.15
C LYS A 154 8.48 11.02 12.72
N LEU A 155 7.20 10.96 12.36
CA LEU A 155 6.52 9.73 11.99
C LEU A 155 5.83 9.87 10.65
N PHE A 156 6.15 9.00 9.70
CA PHE A 156 5.47 8.94 8.42
C PHE A 156 4.68 7.64 8.30
N GLY A 157 3.43 7.73 7.85
CA GLY A 157 2.63 6.54 7.52
C GLY A 157 2.89 6.12 6.08
N MET A 158 3.06 4.82 5.83
CA MET A 158 3.17 4.25 4.50
C MET A 158 2.21 3.08 4.35
N GLY A 159 1.55 3.00 3.20
CA GLY A 159 0.72 1.85 2.89
C GLY A 159 0.59 1.64 1.39
N SER A 160 0.50 0.38 0.97
CA SER A 160 0.27 0.00 -0.41
C SER A 160 -1.06 -0.73 -0.54
N SER A 161 -1.82 -0.45 -1.61
CA SER A 161 -3.02 -1.24 -1.95
C SER A 161 -3.96 -1.43 -0.74
N ALA A 162 -4.20 -2.67 -0.32
CA ALA A 162 -4.95 -3.03 0.88
C ALA A 162 -4.43 -2.34 2.16
N GLY A 163 -3.12 -2.32 2.38
CA GLY A 163 -2.50 -1.71 3.54
C GLY A 163 -2.71 -0.20 3.62
N ALA A 164 -2.81 0.49 2.48
CA ALA A 164 -3.20 1.91 2.42
C ALA A 164 -4.61 2.15 2.99
N SER A 165 -5.52 1.22 2.79
CA SER A 165 -6.88 1.25 3.37
C SER A 165 -6.82 1.10 4.89
N ILE A 166 -6.08 0.10 5.37
CA ILE A 166 -5.97 -0.19 6.80
C ILE A 166 -5.30 0.97 7.53
N ILE A 167 -4.14 1.46 7.04
CA ILE A 167 -3.45 2.56 7.71
C ILE A 167 -4.29 3.84 7.76
N THR A 168 -5.01 4.16 6.67
CA THR A 168 -5.90 5.34 6.65
C THR A 168 -7.05 5.19 7.67
N ALA A 169 -7.63 3.99 7.79
CA ALA A 169 -8.62 3.70 8.83
C ALA A 169 -8.03 3.80 10.26
N VAL A 170 -6.77 3.40 10.46
CA VAL A 170 -6.05 3.57 11.73
C VAL A 170 -5.84 5.04 12.05
N ILE A 171 -5.52 5.89 11.07
CA ILE A 171 -5.37 7.34 11.27
C ILE A 171 -6.71 7.97 11.67
N PHE A 172 -7.82 7.54 11.08
CA PHE A 172 -9.16 7.96 11.51
C PHE A 172 -9.44 7.56 12.96
N ARG A 173 -9.12 6.33 13.35
CA ARG A 173 -9.27 5.86 14.73
C ARG A 173 -8.35 6.62 15.70
N ALA A 174 -7.10 6.87 15.30
CA ALA A 174 -6.14 7.65 16.08
C ALA A 174 -6.64 9.07 16.33
N HIS A 175 -7.23 9.71 15.31
CA HIS A 175 -7.84 11.03 15.47
C HIS A 175 -9.03 11.01 16.46
N GLN A 176 -9.93 10.03 16.35
CA GLN A 176 -11.04 9.85 17.30
C GLN A 176 -10.56 9.64 18.74
N GLN A 177 -9.43 8.95 18.90
CA GLN A 177 -8.80 8.68 20.19
C GLN A 177 -7.87 9.80 20.67
N ARG A 178 -7.73 10.89 19.91
CA ARG A 178 -6.81 12.01 20.19
C ARG A 178 -5.34 11.57 20.35
N LEU A 179 -4.96 10.53 19.62
CA LEU A 179 -3.55 10.12 19.51
C LEU A 179 -2.81 11.06 18.56
N ARG A 180 -1.49 11.14 18.72
CA ARG A 180 -0.61 11.78 17.75
C ARG A 180 -0.84 11.14 16.37
N LEU A 181 -0.94 11.96 15.33
CA LEU A 181 -1.05 11.53 13.94
C LEU A 181 0.34 11.57 13.27
N PRO A 182 0.55 10.85 12.16
CA PRO A 182 1.77 10.97 11.38
C PRO A 182 1.97 12.39 10.86
N ASP A 183 3.22 12.79 10.71
CA ASP A 183 3.64 14.03 10.07
C ASP A 183 3.37 14.04 8.55
N GLY A 184 3.20 12.86 7.94
CA GLY A 184 2.79 12.72 6.55
C GLY A 184 2.43 11.27 6.19
N MET A 185 1.71 11.10 5.08
CA MET A 185 1.26 9.81 4.57
C MET A 185 1.78 9.55 3.16
N LEU A 186 2.20 8.32 2.88
CA LEU A 186 2.63 7.83 1.58
C LEU A 186 1.78 6.64 1.17
N LEU A 187 0.92 6.83 0.16
CA LEU A 187 -0.05 5.83 -0.26
C LEU A 187 0.21 5.37 -1.70
N PHE A 188 0.63 4.12 -1.87
CA PHE A 188 0.97 3.54 -3.18
C PHE A 188 -0.14 2.65 -3.71
N ALA A 189 -0.67 2.98 -4.89
CA ALA A 189 -1.80 2.32 -5.53
C ALA A 189 -2.96 2.00 -4.54
N PRO A 190 -3.43 2.99 -3.76
CA PRO A 190 -4.21 2.71 -2.56
C PRO A 190 -5.63 2.21 -2.87
N ALA A 191 -6.08 1.18 -2.14
CA ALA A 191 -7.40 0.57 -2.32
C ALA A 191 -8.46 1.16 -1.36
N LEU A 192 -8.61 2.49 -1.34
CA LEU A 192 -9.42 3.22 -0.34
C LEU A 192 -10.94 2.99 -0.42
N ASP A 193 -11.42 2.38 -1.50
CA ASP A 193 -12.79 1.96 -1.77
C ASP A 193 -12.82 0.50 -2.20
N ILE A 194 -13.13 -0.39 -1.27
CA ILE A 194 -13.29 -1.82 -1.54
C ILE A 194 -14.76 -2.23 -1.63
N SER A 195 -15.67 -1.25 -1.77
CA SER A 195 -17.08 -1.51 -2.11
C SER A 195 -17.29 -1.70 -3.62
N GLY A 196 -16.26 -1.41 -4.43
CA GLY A 196 -16.27 -1.59 -5.88
C GLY A 196 -16.61 -0.34 -6.68
N ASN A 197 -16.68 0.84 -6.05
CA ASN A 197 -16.97 2.09 -6.74
C ASN A 197 -15.70 2.78 -7.25
N GLY A 198 -15.79 3.38 -8.44
CA GLY A 198 -14.74 4.14 -9.09
C GLY A 198 -14.61 3.79 -10.57
N ASP A 199 -14.58 4.82 -11.42
CA ASP A 199 -14.58 4.66 -12.88
C ASP A 199 -13.45 3.75 -13.38
N SER A 200 -12.26 3.82 -12.76
CA SER A 200 -11.10 3.00 -13.12
C SER A 200 -11.37 1.51 -12.95
N ALA A 201 -12.18 1.09 -11.97
CA ALA A 201 -12.54 -0.31 -11.81
C ALA A 201 -13.31 -0.84 -13.04
N VAL A 202 -13.98 0.04 -13.78
CA VAL A 202 -14.71 -0.27 -15.02
C VAL A 202 -13.79 -0.15 -16.23
N PHE A 203 -13.23 1.04 -16.51
CA PHE A 203 -12.51 1.27 -17.77
C PHE A 203 -11.10 0.63 -17.81
N ASN A 204 -10.48 0.39 -16.64
CA ASN A 204 -9.21 -0.34 -16.55
C ASN A 204 -9.40 -1.84 -16.34
N ASN A 205 -10.64 -2.33 -16.30
CA ASN A 205 -10.86 -3.76 -16.31
C ASN A 205 -10.16 -4.39 -17.54
N ARG A 206 -9.39 -5.46 -17.31
CA ARG A 206 -8.56 -6.13 -18.32
C ARG A 206 -7.42 -5.28 -18.89
N ARG A 207 -7.07 -4.14 -18.29
CA ARG A 207 -5.86 -3.35 -18.61
C ARG A 207 -4.76 -3.48 -17.56
N ASP A 208 -5.09 -4.04 -16.40
CA ASP A 208 -4.23 -4.21 -15.23
C ASP A 208 -3.82 -5.68 -14.99
N VAL A 209 -2.99 -5.90 -13.96
CA VAL A 209 -2.52 -7.19 -13.45
C VAL A 209 -3.66 -8.11 -13.00
N MET A 210 -4.70 -7.52 -12.42
CA MET A 210 -5.82 -8.22 -11.81
C MET A 210 -7.13 -7.57 -12.20
N SER A 211 -8.21 -8.36 -12.21
CA SER A 211 -9.55 -7.83 -12.37
C SER A 211 -10.02 -7.14 -11.09
N ALA A 212 -10.81 -6.06 -11.24
CA ALA A 212 -11.54 -5.49 -10.11
C ALA A 212 -12.46 -6.53 -9.45
N HIS A 213 -13.01 -7.44 -10.26
CA HIS A 213 -13.81 -8.56 -9.80
C HIS A 213 -13.05 -9.48 -8.81
N LEU A 214 -11.85 -9.94 -9.18
CA LEU A 214 -11.02 -10.79 -8.33
C LEU A 214 -10.57 -10.03 -7.08
N ALA A 215 -10.16 -8.76 -7.22
CA ALA A 215 -9.79 -7.91 -6.11
C ALA A 215 -10.91 -7.81 -5.06
N LEU A 216 -12.15 -7.55 -5.51
CA LEU A 216 -13.31 -7.47 -4.63
C LEU A 216 -13.65 -8.82 -3.99
N ARG A 217 -13.56 -9.93 -4.72
CA ARG A 217 -13.79 -11.27 -4.15
C ARG A 217 -12.76 -11.65 -3.10
N MET A 218 -11.51 -11.21 -3.22
CA MET A 218 -10.50 -11.36 -2.16
C MET A 218 -10.82 -10.46 -0.97
N ALA A 219 -11.16 -9.19 -1.22
CA ALA A 219 -11.51 -8.23 -0.18
C ALA A 219 -12.70 -8.67 0.67
N GLN A 220 -13.68 -9.40 0.10
CA GLN A 220 -14.82 -9.94 0.85
C GLN A 220 -14.42 -10.81 2.07
N LYS A 221 -13.29 -11.52 1.99
CA LYS A 221 -12.80 -12.34 3.11
C LYS A 221 -12.31 -11.51 4.28
N TYR A 222 -11.82 -10.31 3.99
CA TYR A 222 -11.45 -9.31 4.97
C TYR A 222 -12.66 -8.54 5.51
N ILE A 223 -13.58 -8.13 4.61
CA ILE A 223 -14.78 -7.36 4.99
C ILE A 223 -15.64 -8.13 5.99
N GLN A 224 -15.86 -9.43 5.74
CA GLN A 224 -16.78 -10.30 6.49
C GLN A 224 -18.16 -9.63 6.63
N ASP A 225 -18.70 -9.54 7.84
CA ASP A 225 -20.04 -8.98 8.08
C ASP A 225 -20.04 -7.45 8.27
N THR A 226 -18.94 -6.76 7.94
CA THR A 226 -18.84 -5.30 8.06
C THR A 226 -19.38 -4.63 6.80
N ASP A 227 -20.06 -3.49 6.93
CA ASP A 227 -20.46 -2.69 5.76
C ASP A 227 -19.21 -2.33 4.93
N PRO A 228 -19.14 -2.71 3.64
CA PRO A 228 -18.01 -2.38 2.77
C PRO A 228 -17.81 -0.87 2.58
N LYS A 229 -18.84 -0.04 2.84
CA LYS A 229 -18.76 1.43 2.81
C LYS A 229 -18.44 2.04 4.17
N SER A 230 -18.27 1.24 5.22
CA SER A 230 -17.78 1.74 6.51
C SER A 230 -16.44 2.45 6.32
N PRO A 231 -16.24 3.64 6.90
CA PRO A 231 -14.94 4.35 6.87
C PRO A 231 -13.76 3.54 7.44
N MET A 232 -14.04 2.53 8.25
CA MET A 232 -13.03 1.62 8.82
C MET A 232 -12.61 0.51 7.84
N ILE A 233 -13.31 0.38 6.72
CA ILE A 233 -13.09 -0.62 5.67
C ILE A 233 -12.68 0.05 4.36
N SER A 234 -13.46 1.05 3.96
CA SER A 234 -13.25 1.90 2.79
C SER A 234 -13.11 3.35 3.27
N PRO A 235 -11.88 3.80 3.64
CA PRO A 235 -11.65 5.12 4.22
C PRO A 235 -12.09 6.29 3.33
N ILE A 236 -12.28 6.06 2.04
CA ILE A 236 -12.82 7.08 1.13
C ILE A 236 -14.17 7.65 1.58
N TYR A 237 -14.95 6.89 2.37
CA TYR A 237 -16.25 7.32 2.88
C TYR A 237 -16.17 8.06 4.22
N GLY A 238 -15.04 8.05 4.92
CA GLY A 238 -14.88 8.73 6.22
C GLY A 238 -14.72 10.25 6.08
N ALA A 239 -15.17 11.02 7.07
CA ALA A 239 -14.98 12.46 7.07
C ALA A 239 -13.47 12.80 7.17
N ILE A 240 -13.01 13.74 6.34
CA ILE A 240 -11.66 14.29 6.36
C ILE A 240 -11.79 15.78 6.67
N GLY A 241 -10.94 16.27 7.57
CA GLY A 241 -10.76 17.69 7.82
C GLY A 241 -9.29 18.05 7.78
N SER A 242 -8.98 19.31 8.03
CA SER A 242 -7.60 19.86 8.07
C SER A 242 -6.67 19.16 9.07
N TRP A 243 -7.22 18.35 9.98
CA TRP A 243 -6.47 17.49 10.90
C TRP A 243 -5.77 16.31 10.22
N PHE A 244 -6.19 15.91 9.01
CA PHE A 244 -5.61 14.74 8.35
C PHE A 244 -4.18 15.06 7.87
N PRO A 245 -3.23 14.12 7.97
CA PRO A 245 -1.84 14.41 7.61
C PRO A 245 -1.66 14.79 6.14
N PRO A 246 -0.64 15.62 5.82
CA PRO A 246 -0.19 15.83 4.45
C PRO A 246 0.03 14.49 3.74
N THR A 247 -0.49 14.33 2.51
CA THR A 247 -0.57 13.02 1.88
C THR A 247 0.01 13.02 0.46
N PHE A 248 0.97 12.14 0.22
CA PHE A 248 1.42 11.72 -1.11
C PHE A 248 0.67 10.48 -1.55
N MET A 249 0.23 10.46 -2.81
CA MET A 249 -0.36 9.30 -3.45
C MET A 249 0.30 8.98 -4.79
N SER A 250 0.31 7.72 -5.19
CA SER A 250 0.69 7.37 -6.56
C SER A 250 -0.08 6.19 -7.12
N SER A 251 -0.37 6.23 -8.41
CA SER A 251 -0.99 5.14 -9.16
C SER A 251 -0.54 5.21 -10.63
N GLY A 252 -1.01 4.28 -11.46
CA GLY A 252 -0.75 4.25 -12.89
C GLY A 252 -2.02 4.42 -13.70
N THR A 253 -1.91 4.85 -14.97
CA THR A 253 -3.10 5.06 -15.80
C THR A 253 -3.87 3.77 -16.12
N ARG A 254 -3.24 2.60 -15.94
CA ARG A 254 -3.87 1.28 -16.12
C ARG A 254 -4.32 0.61 -14.82
N ASP A 255 -4.02 1.21 -13.67
CA ASP A 255 -4.38 0.67 -12.36
C ASP A 255 -5.91 0.69 -12.17
N ILE A 256 -6.49 -0.44 -11.75
CA ILE A 256 -7.91 -0.53 -11.40
C ILE A 256 -8.27 0.36 -10.20
N MET A 257 -7.29 0.73 -9.38
CA MET A 257 -7.45 1.60 -8.21
C MET A 257 -7.18 3.08 -8.50
N LEU A 258 -6.91 3.50 -9.74
CA LEU A 258 -6.65 4.91 -10.09
C LEU A 258 -7.70 5.88 -9.54
N SER A 259 -9.00 5.55 -9.63
CA SER A 259 -10.07 6.39 -9.11
C SER A 259 -10.00 6.61 -7.59
N ASN A 260 -9.36 5.71 -6.82
CA ASN A 260 -9.15 5.92 -5.39
C ASN A 260 -8.23 7.10 -5.14
N VAL A 261 -7.13 7.22 -5.91
CA VAL A 261 -6.21 8.35 -5.79
C VAL A 261 -6.91 9.65 -6.16
N LEU A 262 -7.60 9.68 -7.31
CA LEU A 262 -8.24 10.91 -7.79
C LEU A 262 -9.35 11.38 -6.85
N ARG A 263 -10.25 10.47 -6.44
CA ARG A 263 -11.35 10.81 -5.53
C ARG A 263 -10.86 11.23 -4.14
N PHE A 264 -9.79 10.61 -3.65
CA PHE A 264 -9.22 10.98 -2.34
C PHE A 264 -8.46 12.31 -2.42
N ALA A 265 -7.78 12.60 -3.53
CA ALA A 265 -7.16 13.91 -3.78
C ALA A 265 -8.19 15.04 -3.74
N GLU A 266 -9.32 14.89 -4.43
CA GLU A 266 -10.43 15.86 -4.35
C GLU A 266 -10.90 16.07 -2.90
N LYS A 267 -11.02 14.97 -2.16
CA LYS A 267 -11.46 15.03 -0.76
C LYS A 267 -10.45 15.74 0.15
N LEU A 268 -9.16 15.49 -0.04
CA LEU A 268 -8.09 16.18 0.69
C LEU A 268 -8.08 17.68 0.35
N GLY A 269 -8.26 18.03 -0.93
CA GLY A 269 -8.33 19.41 -1.40
C GLY A 269 -9.49 20.19 -0.81
N VAL A 270 -10.70 19.61 -0.81
CA VAL A 270 -11.88 20.22 -0.16
C VAL A 270 -11.66 20.41 1.35
N ALA A 271 -10.93 19.50 1.99
CA ALA A 271 -10.61 19.58 3.41
C ALA A 271 -9.44 20.53 3.74
N GLY A 272 -8.79 21.13 2.74
CA GLY A 272 -7.62 21.99 2.91
C GLY A 272 -6.36 21.25 3.39
N VAL A 273 -6.29 19.93 3.18
CA VAL A 273 -5.13 19.11 3.55
C VAL A 273 -4.10 19.18 2.42
N PRO A 274 -2.81 19.48 2.70
CA PRO A 274 -1.77 19.44 1.67
C PRO A 274 -1.65 18.04 1.06
N TYR A 275 -1.66 17.96 -0.27
CA TYR A 275 -1.50 16.68 -0.95
C TYR A 275 -0.70 16.82 -2.24
N GLN A 276 -0.08 15.71 -2.64
CA GLN A 276 0.53 15.55 -3.95
C GLN A 276 0.15 14.16 -4.47
N TYR A 277 -0.10 14.04 -5.78
CA TYR A 277 -0.20 12.72 -6.39
C TYR A 277 0.57 12.62 -7.70
N VAL A 278 1.03 11.41 -7.99
CA VAL A 278 1.76 11.08 -9.23
C VAL A 278 1.07 9.95 -9.95
N ILE A 279 0.53 10.24 -11.12
CA ILE A 279 -0.01 9.23 -12.04
C ILE A 279 1.02 8.95 -13.13
N LYS A 280 1.43 7.69 -13.28
CA LYS A 280 2.40 7.27 -14.31
C LYS A 280 1.70 6.60 -15.49
N GLU A 281 2.01 7.06 -16.70
CA GLU A 281 1.43 6.52 -17.92
C GLU A 281 1.80 5.04 -18.12
N GLY A 282 0.83 4.23 -18.54
CA GLY A 282 1.00 2.80 -18.81
C GLY A 282 1.20 1.94 -17.57
N MET A 283 1.36 2.52 -16.38
CA MET A 283 1.70 1.76 -15.18
C MET A 283 0.48 1.02 -14.61
N TRP A 284 0.75 -0.16 -14.05
CA TRP A 284 -0.22 -1.09 -13.48
C TRP A 284 -0.26 -1.01 -11.96
N HIS A 285 -1.20 -1.72 -11.34
CA HIS A 285 -1.32 -1.77 -9.88
C HIS A 285 -0.05 -2.35 -9.22
N GLY A 286 0.56 -1.59 -8.30
CA GLY A 286 1.74 -2.04 -7.56
C GLY A 286 3.06 -1.94 -8.32
N PHE A 287 3.13 -1.20 -9.45
CA PHE A 287 4.39 -1.00 -10.18
C PHE A 287 5.52 -0.43 -9.31
N HIS A 288 5.20 0.22 -8.18
CA HIS A 288 6.15 0.73 -7.18
C HIS A 288 7.08 -0.33 -6.59
N TRP A 289 6.65 -1.60 -6.59
CA TRP A 289 7.47 -2.72 -6.14
C TRP A 289 8.70 -2.92 -7.02
N GLU A 290 8.65 -2.51 -8.28
CA GLU A 290 9.73 -2.70 -9.23
C GLU A 290 10.94 -1.82 -8.90
N GLU A 291 11.99 -2.44 -8.35
CA GLU A 291 13.22 -1.78 -7.92
C GLU A 291 13.85 -1.00 -9.07
N ASN A 292 14.02 -1.67 -10.21
CA ASN A 292 14.79 -1.18 -11.35
C ASN A 292 13.94 -0.58 -12.48
N LEU A 293 12.62 -0.44 -12.28
CA LEU A 293 11.73 0.16 -13.29
C LEU A 293 11.85 1.69 -13.22
N PRO A 294 12.24 2.39 -14.32
CA PRO A 294 12.42 3.85 -14.30
C PRO A 294 11.21 4.63 -13.80
N GLU A 295 10.00 4.22 -14.17
CA GLU A 295 8.75 4.84 -13.73
C GLU A 295 8.53 4.69 -12.22
N ALA A 296 8.84 3.50 -11.68
CA ALA A 296 8.73 3.20 -10.26
C ALA A 296 9.76 4.01 -9.46
N ILE A 297 11.02 4.03 -9.89
CA ILE A 297 12.10 4.85 -9.29
C ILE A 297 11.69 6.32 -9.27
N SER A 298 11.23 6.85 -10.41
CA SER A 298 10.78 8.25 -10.53
C SER A 298 9.57 8.54 -9.63
N SER A 299 8.66 7.58 -9.45
CA SER A 299 7.52 7.72 -8.55
C SER A 299 7.95 7.72 -7.08
N ARG A 300 8.82 6.78 -6.67
CA ARG A 300 9.34 6.70 -5.29
C ARG A 300 10.18 7.93 -4.94
N LYS A 301 11.03 8.40 -5.85
CA LYS A 301 11.80 9.63 -5.68
C LYS A 301 10.90 10.84 -5.34
N GLN A 302 9.76 10.98 -6.01
CA GLN A 302 8.82 12.06 -5.69
C GLN A 302 8.15 11.87 -4.32
N ALA A 303 7.85 10.64 -3.92
CA ALA A 303 7.37 10.34 -2.57
C ALA A 303 8.40 10.73 -1.50
N TRP A 304 9.68 10.44 -1.72
CA TRP A 304 10.76 10.78 -0.80
C TRP A 304 11.06 12.28 -0.76
N GLN A 305 10.93 12.98 -1.90
CA GLN A 305 11.01 14.44 -1.94
C GLN A 305 9.88 15.07 -1.13
N PHE A 306 8.66 14.54 -1.24
CA PHE A 306 7.52 14.97 -0.42
C PHE A 306 7.78 14.75 1.08
N LEU A 307 8.34 13.60 1.48
CA LEU A 307 8.74 13.37 2.88
C LEU A 307 9.76 14.38 3.37
N ASN A 308 10.80 14.65 2.57
CA ASN A 308 11.88 15.56 2.97
C ASN A 308 11.35 16.99 3.21
N GLN A 309 10.40 17.45 2.40
CA GLN A 309 9.74 18.76 2.60
C GLN A 309 8.95 18.87 3.90
N LEU A 310 8.53 17.74 4.49
CA LEU A 310 7.83 17.69 5.79
C LEU A 310 8.79 17.52 6.98
N ASN A 311 10.07 17.21 6.69
CA ASN A 311 11.14 17.03 7.65
C ASN A 311 11.99 18.30 7.86
N GLU A 312 11.94 19.23 6.91
CA GLU A 312 12.51 20.59 7.00
C GLU A 312 11.65 21.50 7.92
#